data_AF-A0A5B7VWN5-F1
#
_entry.id   AF-A0A5B7VWN5-F1
#
_cell.length_a   1.000
_cell.length_b   1.000
_cell.length_c   1.000
_cell.angle_alpha   90.00
_cell.angle_beta   90.00
_cell.angle_gamma   90.00
#
_symmetry.space_group_name_H-M   'P 1'
#
loop_
_entity.id
_entity.type
_entity.pdbx_description
1 polymer ?
#
loop_
_entity_poly.entity_id
_entity_poly.type
_entity_poly.pdbx_seq_one_letter_code
_entity_poly.pdbx_strand_id
1 'polypeptide(L)'
;MDMPQVPSQTEVVTLSQLADLAGLDRTFFSEHRSELPPTLPIHNGNQGRPQLCYPLDQLAEFILNRTGFLSDIEARLRLSLAPAVYRKRGSKMSRFYDDHTLFEIDGELRVLPRDHGKLSPELDAKVRAALAADQAALRTRRSAKRQPRNTTPEGMQP
;
A
#
# COMPACT_ATOMS: atom_id res chain seq x y z
N MET A 1 -20.21 20.11 25.17
CA MET A 1 -19.45 20.73 24.06
C MET A 1 -18.14 19.97 23.99
N ASP A 2 -18.06 18.96 23.11
CA ASP A 2 -16.84 18.19 22.91
C ASP A 2 -15.81 19.05 22.18
N MET A 3 -14.65 19.24 22.80
CA MET A 3 -13.51 19.87 22.12
C MET A 3 -13.12 18.99 20.93
N PRO A 4 -12.92 19.53 19.71
CA PRO A 4 -12.40 18.73 18.62
C PRO A 4 -11.02 18.23 19.03
N GLN A 5 -10.89 16.91 19.20
CA GLN A 5 -9.60 16.28 19.47
C GLN A 5 -8.66 16.67 18.33
N VAL A 6 -7.59 17.40 18.67
CA VAL A 6 -6.52 17.68 17.74
C VAL A 6 -5.79 16.36 17.52
N PRO A 7 -5.71 15.85 16.27
CA PRO A 7 -5.05 14.58 16.01
C PRO A 7 -3.61 14.64 16.47
N SER A 8 -3.16 13.55 17.10
CA SER A 8 -1.78 13.41 17.55
C SER A 8 -0.84 13.55 16.34
N GLN A 9 0.39 14.06 16.55
CA GLN A 9 1.40 14.12 15.48
C GLN A 9 1.72 12.75 14.87
N THR A 10 1.37 11.65 15.55
CA THR A 10 1.51 10.27 15.06
C THR A 10 0.40 9.83 14.09
N GLU A 11 -0.70 10.58 14.00
CA GLU A 11 -1.90 10.21 13.22
C GLU A 11 -1.97 10.92 11.86
N VAL A 12 -0.90 11.63 11.49
CA VAL A 12 -0.89 12.58 10.38
C VAL A 12 0.43 12.51 9.63
N VAL A 13 0.38 12.74 8.33
CA VAL A 13 1.58 12.81 7.48
C VAL A 13 1.60 14.09 6.68
N THR A 14 2.77 14.71 6.61
CA THR A 14 2.99 15.88 5.77
C THR A 14 3.06 15.48 4.30
N LEU A 15 2.80 16.41 3.38
CA LEU A 15 2.99 16.20 1.93
C LEU A 15 4.40 15.66 1.60
N SER A 16 5.38 16.10 2.39
CA SER A 16 6.77 15.68 2.28
C SER A 16 6.97 14.21 2.57
N GLN A 17 6.45 13.75 3.70
CA GLN A 17 6.52 12.36 4.13
C GLN A 17 5.70 11.47 3.19
N LEU A 18 4.53 11.93 2.76
CA LEU A 18 3.71 11.23 1.77
C LEU A 18 4.48 11.02 0.46
N ALA A 19 5.13 12.06 -0.05
CA ALA A 19 5.94 11.96 -1.26
C ALA A 19 7.11 10.99 -1.11
N ASP A 20 7.80 11.04 0.02
CA ASP A 20 8.90 10.12 0.30
C ASP A 20 8.40 8.66 0.43
N LEU A 21 7.27 8.42 1.11
CA LEU A 21 6.65 7.09 1.26
C LEU A 21 6.16 6.52 -0.07
N ALA A 22 5.54 7.34 -0.91
CA ALA A 22 5.09 6.92 -2.24
C ALA A 22 6.27 6.78 -3.23
N GLY A 23 7.46 7.25 -2.87
CA GLY A 23 8.61 7.30 -3.77
C GLY A 23 8.40 8.25 -4.94
N LEU A 24 7.54 9.26 -4.81
CA LEU A 24 7.23 10.24 -5.86
C LEU A 24 7.71 11.64 -5.48
N ASP A 25 7.76 12.55 -6.45
CA ASP A 25 8.06 13.96 -6.15
C ASP A 25 6.86 14.68 -5.51
N ARG A 26 7.12 15.74 -4.73
CA ARG A 26 6.06 16.54 -4.10
C ARG A 26 5.24 17.32 -5.12
N THR A 27 5.84 17.70 -6.26
CA THR A 27 5.13 18.39 -7.34
C THR A 27 3.98 17.56 -7.87
N PHE A 28 4.17 16.24 -8.00
CA PHE A 28 3.13 15.30 -8.44
C PHE A 28 1.86 15.43 -7.58
N PHE A 29 2.00 15.39 -6.25
CA PHE A 29 0.86 15.53 -5.34
C PHE A 29 0.28 16.95 -5.31
N SER A 30 1.11 17.95 -5.63
CA SER A 30 0.65 19.35 -5.68
C SER A 30 -0.21 19.60 -6.92
N GLU A 31 0.14 18.99 -8.06
CA GLU A 31 -0.65 19.02 -9.29
C GLU A 31 -1.98 18.27 -9.14
N HIS A 32 -1.99 17.16 -8.40
CA HIS A 32 -3.19 16.34 -8.18
C HIS A 32 -3.89 16.65 -6.86
N ARG A 33 -3.70 17.87 -6.30
CA ARG A 33 -4.20 18.22 -4.96
C ARG A 33 -5.71 18.07 -4.81
N SER A 34 -6.46 18.29 -5.89
CA SER A 34 -7.93 18.16 -5.95
C SER A 34 -8.41 16.72 -5.81
N GLU A 35 -7.57 15.74 -6.13
CA GLU A 35 -7.89 14.32 -6.04
C GLU A 35 -7.53 13.72 -4.68
N LEU A 36 -6.70 14.41 -3.91
CA LEU A 36 -6.23 13.96 -2.60
C LEU A 36 -7.22 14.31 -1.49
N PRO A 37 -7.23 13.55 -0.38
CA PRO A 37 -8.02 13.86 0.80
C PRO A 37 -7.81 15.29 1.33
N PRO A 38 -8.78 15.83 2.09
CA PRO A 38 -8.61 17.13 2.72
C PRO A 38 -7.44 17.09 3.73
N THR A 39 -6.77 18.23 3.90
CA THR A 39 -5.66 18.39 4.84
C THR A 39 -6.11 19.11 6.08
N LEU A 40 -5.53 18.75 7.23
CA LEU A 40 -5.71 19.45 8.49
C LEU A 40 -4.51 20.37 8.77
N PRO A 41 -4.75 21.61 9.24
CA PRO A 41 -3.69 22.49 9.70
C PRO A 41 -3.21 22.06 11.10
N ILE A 42 -1.91 21.83 11.26
CA ILE A 42 -1.29 21.43 12.52
C ILE A 42 -0.24 22.46 12.92
N HIS A 43 -0.35 22.94 14.16
CA HIS A 43 0.58 23.90 14.73
C HIS A 43 1.68 23.15 15.47
N ASN A 44 2.90 23.18 14.94
CA ASN A 44 4.05 22.49 15.53
C ASN A 44 4.72 23.30 16.66
N GLY A 45 4.00 24.22 17.32
CA GLY A 45 4.54 25.11 18.36
C GLY A 45 5.48 26.22 17.85
N ASN A 46 5.97 26.15 16.61
CA ASN A 46 6.76 27.22 16.00
C ASN A 46 5.87 28.38 15.53
N GLN A 47 6.34 29.62 15.73
CA GLN A 47 5.67 30.81 15.21
C GLN A 47 5.73 30.80 13.68
N GLY A 48 4.57 30.66 13.03
CA GLY A 48 4.48 30.59 11.57
C GLY A 48 3.13 30.05 11.09
N ARG A 49 3.01 29.87 9.77
CA ARG A 49 1.82 29.27 9.16
C ARG A 49 1.70 27.80 9.60
N PRO A 50 0.50 27.31 9.99
CA PRO A 50 0.31 25.91 10.32
C PRO A 50 0.70 24.99 9.15
N GLN A 51 1.29 23.86 9.48
CA GLN A 51 1.65 22.86 8.48
C GLN A 51 0.40 22.09 8.05
N LEU A 52 0.18 21.95 6.74
CA LEU A 52 -0.90 21.13 6.21
C LEU A 52 -0.49 19.67 6.18
N CYS A 53 -1.24 18.84 6.90
CA CYS A 53 -1.01 17.41 7.02
C CYS A 53 -2.23 16.62 6.58
N TYR A 54 -2.01 15.42 6.07
CA TYR A 54 -3.05 14.46 5.71
C TYR A 54 -3.29 13.52 6.91
N PRO A 55 -4.53 13.38 7.38
CA PRO A 55 -4.87 12.36 8.37
C PRO A 55 -4.61 10.95 7.81
N LEU A 56 -3.96 10.10 8.59
CA LEU A 56 -3.61 8.74 8.17
C LEU A 56 -4.85 7.91 7.85
N ASP A 57 -5.92 8.00 8.64
CA ASP A 57 -7.15 7.23 8.42
C ASP A 57 -7.81 7.59 7.09
N GLN A 58 -7.89 8.89 6.77
CA GLN A 58 -8.45 9.35 5.50
C GLN A 58 -7.58 8.95 4.31
N LEU A 59 -6.26 8.98 4.49
CA LEU A 59 -5.33 8.53 3.46
C LEU A 59 -5.43 7.01 3.25
N ALA A 60 -5.54 6.23 4.31
CA ALA A 60 -5.72 4.79 4.26
C ALA A 60 -7.03 4.42 3.57
N GLU A 61 -8.14 5.05 3.95
CA GLU A 61 -9.44 4.86 3.30
C GLU A 61 -9.38 5.24 1.81
N PHE A 62 -8.75 6.37 1.47
CA PHE A 62 -8.55 6.78 0.08
C PHE A 62 -7.77 5.74 -0.73
N ILE A 63 -6.68 5.22 -0.19
CA ILE A 63 -5.87 4.17 -0.84
C ILE A 63 -6.71 2.90 -1.00
N LEU A 64 -7.38 2.44 0.06
CA LEU A 64 -8.24 1.25 0.02
C LEU A 64 -9.37 1.39 -1.01
N ASN A 65 -10.00 2.54 -1.12
CA ASN A 65 -11.04 2.78 -2.12
C ASN A 65 -10.50 2.71 -3.56
N ARG A 66 -9.22 3.10 -3.78
CA ARG A 66 -8.58 3.10 -5.09
C ARG A 66 -7.88 1.79 -5.46
N THR A 67 -7.47 0.99 -4.47
CA THR A 67 -6.66 -0.21 -4.71
C THR A 67 -7.21 -1.47 -4.07
N GLY A 68 -8.22 -1.39 -3.20
CA GLY A 68 -8.75 -2.53 -2.45
C GLY A 68 -9.39 -3.62 -3.31
N PHE A 69 -9.78 -3.28 -4.55
CA PHE A 69 -10.26 -4.26 -5.53
C PHE A 69 -9.12 -4.98 -6.27
N LEU A 70 -7.86 -4.59 -6.07
CA LEU A 70 -6.70 -5.20 -6.70
C LEU A 70 -6.14 -6.32 -5.83
N SER A 71 -5.77 -7.43 -6.46
CA SER A 71 -4.88 -8.38 -5.84
C SER A 71 -3.47 -7.80 -5.68
N ASP A 72 -2.69 -8.30 -4.73
CA ASP A 72 -1.31 -7.85 -4.49
C ASP A 72 -0.45 -7.95 -5.76
N ILE A 73 -0.64 -9.01 -6.57
CA ILE A 73 0.05 -9.16 -7.85
C ILE A 73 -0.32 -8.03 -8.83
N GLU A 74 -1.60 -7.66 -8.93
CA GLU A 74 -2.05 -6.57 -9.80
C GLU A 74 -1.53 -5.22 -9.32
N ALA A 75 -1.52 -4.98 -8.01
CA ALA A 75 -0.95 -3.78 -7.41
C ALA A 75 0.55 -3.66 -7.73
N ARG A 76 1.33 -4.74 -7.53
CA ARG A 76 2.77 -4.80 -7.85
C ARG A 76 3.04 -4.63 -9.34
N LEU A 77 2.24 -5.23 -10.21
CA LEU A 77 2.35 -5.07 -11.66
C LEU A 77 2.10 -3.62 -12.07
N ARG A 78 1.01 -3.00 -11.59
CA ARG A 78 0.72 -1.58 -11.85
C ARG A 78 1.83 -0.67 -11.34
N LEU A 79 2.35 -0.93 -10.14
CA LEU A 79 3.46 -0.17 -9.58
C LEU A 79 4.73 -0.32 -10.44
N SER A 80 4.99 -1.52 -10.95
CA SER A 80 6.13 -1.82 -11.83
C SER A 80 6.01 -1.15 -13.20
N LEU A 81 4.79 -1.03 -13.73
CA LEU A 81 4.48 -0.33 -14.98
C LEU A 81 4.31 1.19 -14.83
N ALA A 82 4.20 1.68 -13.58
CA ALA A 82 4.06 3.11 -13.32
C ALA A 82 5.26 3.87 -13.91
N PRO A 83 5.03 5.04 -14.56
CA PRO A 83 6.09 5.74 -15.28
C PRO A 83 7.29 6.02 -14.38
N ALA A 84 8.48 5.61 -14.82
CA ALA A 84 9.73 5.84 -14.11
C ALA A 84 10.04 7.33 -13.88
N VAL A 85 9.37 8.21 -14.61
CA VAL A 85 9.52 9.67 -14.57
C VAL A 85 9.06 10.26 -13.24
N TYR A 86 8.05 9.66 -12.59
CA TYR A 86 7.55 10.17 -11.31
C TYR A 86 8.30 9.63 -10.10
N ARG A 87 9.14 8.62 -10.29
CA ARG A 87 9.91 8.02 -9.18
C ARG A 87 11.04 8.95 -8.76
N LYS A 88 11.03 9.35 -7.49
CA LYS A 88 12.10 10.13 -6.88
C LYS A 88 13.36 9.27 -6.77
N ARG A 89 14.21 9.31 -7.80
CA ARG A 89 15.51 8.62 -7.82
C ARG A 89 16.32 9.01 -6.58
N GLY A 90 16.62 8.04 -5.73
CA GLY A 90 17.42 8.25 -4.52
C GLY A 90 16.64 8.66 -3.26
N SER A 91 15.31 8.58 -3.24
CA SER A 91 14.56 8.63 -1.97
C SER A 91 15.10 7.54 -1.02
N LYS A 92 15.42 7.92 0.23
CA LYS A 92 15.85 6.97 1.27
C LYS A 92 14.81 5.87 1.46
N MET A 93 13.54 6.21 1.33
CA MET A 93 12.44 5.27 1.55
C MET A 93 12.18 4.38 0.34
N SER A 94 12.40 4.88 -0.88
CA SER A 94 12.46 4.01 -2.07
C SER A 94 13.54 2.95 -1.93
N ARG A 95 14.76 3.32 -1.50
CA ARG A 95 15.84 2.35 -1.25
C ARG A 95 15.47 1.36 -0.17
N PHE A 96 14.83 1.83 0.91
CA PHE A 96 14.37 0.96 1.98
C PHE A 96 13.39 -0.11 1.47
N TYR A 97 12.40 0.26 0.65
CA TYR A 97 11.46 -0.68 0.05
C TYR A 97 12.06 -1.57 -1.05
N ASP A 98 13.13 -1.13 -1.70
CA ASP A 98 13.88 -1.97 -2.63
C ASP A 98 14.63 -3.09 -1.89
N ASP A 99 15.20 -2.76 -0.72
CA ASP A 99 16.03 -3.63 0.10
C ASP A 99 15.23 -4.50 1.09
N HIS A 100 14.03 -4.07 1.49
CA HIS A 100 13.21 -4.71 2.53
C HIS A 100 11.78 -4.95 2.06
N THR A 101 11.14 -5.98 2.61
CA THR A 101 9.75 -6.31 2.36
C THR A 101 9.04 -6.66 3.66
N LEU A 102 7.73 -6.48 3.69
CA LEU A 102 6.90 -6.78 4.86
C LEU A 102 6.34 -8.19 4.72
N PHE A 103 6.54 -9.04 5.72
CA PHE A 103 5.98 -10.39 5.78
C PHE A 103 5.17 -10.57 7.05
N GLU A 104 4.06 -11.30 6.93
CA GLU A 104 3.32 -11.80 8.09
C GLU A 104 3.92 -13.14 8.51
N ILE A 105 4.47 -13.20 9.73
CA ILE A 105 5.09 -14.39 10.31
C ILE A 105 4.48 -14.59 11.70
N ASP A 106 3.90 -15.76 11.92
CA ASP A 106 3.22 -16.11 13.18
C ASP A 106 2.14 -15.09 13.61
N GLY A 107 1.46 -14.46 12.63
CA GLY A 107 0.45 -13.43 12.87
C GLY A 107 1.00 -12.03 13.17
N GLU A 108 2.32 -11.84 13.10
CA GLU A 108 2.96 -10.53 13.24
C GLU A 108 3.52 -10.03 11.90
N LEU A 109 3.27 -8.77 11.58
CA LEU A 109 3.90 -8.10 10.44
C LEU A 109 5.33 -7.69 10.79
N ARG A 110 6.30 -8.27 10.08
CA ARG A 110 7.73 -8.01 10.26
C ARG A 110 8.36 -7.50 8.98
N VAL A 111 9.22 -6.49 9.12
CA VAL A 111 10.05 -5.98 8.00
C VAL A 111 11.32 -6.81 7.90
N LEU A 112 11.54 -7.42 6.74
CA LEU A 112 12.67 -8.31 6.47
C LEU A 112 13.45 -7.89 5.23
N PRO A 113 14.76 -8.12 5.18
CA PRO A 113 15.52 -7.98 3.94
C PRO A 113 14.90 -8.80 2.81
N ARG A 114 14.83 -8.23 1.61
CA ARG A 114 14.38 -8.90 0.40
C ARG A 114 15.35 -10.00 -0.04
N ASP A 115 16.63 -9.82 0.26
CA ASP A 115 17.63 -10.87 0.17
C ASP A 115 17.54 -11.79 1.38
N HIS A 116 16.81 -12.91 1.22
CA HIS A 116 16.58 -13.88 2.27
C HIS A 116 17.85 -14.63 2.69
N GLY A 117 18.94 -14.54 1.92
CA GLY A 117 20.23 -15.16 2.28
C GLY A 117 20.86 -14.58 3.55
N LYS A 118 20.40 -13.42 4.01
CA LYS A 118 20.85 -12.75 5.23
C LYS A 118 19.99 -13.08 6.46
N LEU A 119 18.94 -13.88 6.30
CA LEU A 119 18.04 -14.27 7.38
C LEU A 119 18.62 -15.45 8.17
N SER A 120 18.20 -15.60 9.43
CA SER A 120 18.49 -16.84 10.16
C SER A 120 17.77 -18.01 9.48
N PRO A 121 18.33 -19.24 9.54
CA PRO A 121 17.74 -20.41 8.89
C PRO A 121 16.28 -20.68 9.31
N GLU A 122 15.98 -20.43 10.59
CA GLU A 122 14.62 -20.58 11.14
C GLU A 122 13.64 -19.57 10.53
N LEU A 123 14.08 -18.32 10.36
CA LEU A 123 13.23 -17.26 9.84
C LEU A 123 13.04 -17.39 8.33
N ASP A 124 14.07 -17.80 7.59
CA ASP A 124 13.97 -18.12 6.16
C ASP A 124 12.98 -19.28 5.91
N ALA A 125 13.00 -20.32 6.74
CA ALA A 125 12.02 -21.41 6.66
C ALA A 125 10.57 -20.90 6.83
N LYS A 126 10.33 -20.00 7.79
CA LYS A 126 9.01 -19.38 8.00
C LYS A 126 8.57 -18.51 6.83
N VAL A 127 9.46 -17.67 6.29
CA VAL A 127 9.17 -16.82 5.12
C VAL A 127 8.83 -17.68 3.90
N ARG A 128 9.60 -18.76 3.65
CA ARG A 128 9.32 -19.69 2.55
C ARG A 128 7.99 -20.41 2.72
N ALA A 129 7.66 -20.84 3.95
CA ALA A 129 6.37 -21.46 4.23
C ALA A 129 5.20 -20.49 3.98
N ALA A 130 5.32 -19.23 4.42
CA ALA A 130 4.33 -18.19 4.17
C ALA A 130 4.14 -17.92 2.66
N LEU A 131 5.24 -17.80 1.90
CA LEU A 131 5.18 -17.64 0.44
C LEU A 131 4.52 -18.84 -0.25
N ALA A 132 4.81 -20.06 0.19
CA ALA A 132 4.21 -21.27 -0.37
C ALA A 132 2.70 -21.33 -0.11
N ALA A 133 2.27 -20.97 1.10
CA ALA A 133 0.85 -20.89 1.46
C ALA A 133 0.11 -19.85 0.61
N ASP A 134 0.70 -18.67 0.42
CA ASP A 134 0.10 -17.59 -0.37
C ASP A 134 -0.01 -17.97 -1.86
N GLN A 135 1.02 -18.61 -2.42
CA GLN A 135 0.98 -19.18 -3.76
C GLN A 135 -0.08 -20.28 -3.92
N ALA A 136 -0.24 -21.15 -2.91
CA ALA A 136 -1.27 -22.18 -2.93
C ALA A 136 -2.68 -21.56 -2.92
N ALA A 137 -2.92 -20.57 -2.07
CA ALA A 137 -4.19 -19.83 -2.02
C ALA A 137 -4.51 -19.14 -3.36
N LEU A 138 -3.51 -18.53 -4.01
CA LEU A 138 -3.65 -17.94 -5.34
C LEU A 138 -4.02 -18.97 -6.41
N ARG A 139 -3.40 -20.15 -6.39
CA ARG A 139 -3.73 -21.25 -7.32
C ARG A 139 -5.18 -21.70 -7.15
N THR A 140 -5.63 -21.88 -5.91
CA THR A 140 -7.02 -22.24 -5.59
C THR A 140 -8.02 -21.19 -6.08
N ARG A 141 -7.71 -19.89 -5.91
CA ARG A 141 -8.56 -18.81 -6.45
C ARG A 141 -8.63 -18.82 -7.98
N ARG A 142 -7.50 -19.09 -8.66
CA ARG A 142 -7.44 -19.17 -10.13
C ARG A 142 -8.22 -20.36 -10.69
N SER A 143 -8.17 -21.52 -10.02
CA SER A 143 -8.94 -22.70 -10.44
C SER A 143 -10.44 -22.51 -10.17
N ALA A 144 -10.83 -21.87 -9.07
CA ALA A 144 -12.23 -21.53 -8.79
C ALA A 144 -12.84 -20.58 -9.85
N LYS A 145 -12.06 -19.60 -10.33
CA LYS A 145 -12.49 -18.66 -11.38
C LYS A 145 -12.60 -19.30 -12.78
N ARG A 146 -12.05 -20.52 -12.96
CA ARG A 146 -12.09 -21.30 -14.20
C ARG A 146 -13.21 -22.35 -14.24
N GLN A 147 -14.12 -22.37 -13.25
CA GLN A 147 -15.32 -23.19 -13.34
C GLN A 147 -16.08 -22.82 -14.64
N PRO A 148 -16.28 -23.76 -15.58
CA PRO A 148 -17.03 -23.50 -16.78
C PRO A 148 -18.44 -23.11 -16.37
N ARG A 149 -18.88 -21.94 -16.83
CA ARG A 149 -20.28 -21.53 -16.75
C ARG A 149 -21.05 -22.58 -17.56
N ASN A 150 -21.68 -23.55 -16.89
CA ASN A 150 -22.63 -24.45 -17.52
C ASN A 150 -23.79 -23.59 -18.01
N THR A 151 -23.68 -23.06 -19.23
CA THR A 151 -24.79 -22.48 -19.96
C THR A 151 -25.64 -23.64 -20.46
N THR A 152 -26.61 -24.05 -19.67
CA THR A 152 -27.71 -24.87 -20.15
C THR A 152 -28.47 -24.05 -21.20
N PRO A 153 -28.61 -24.51 -22.45
CA PRO A 153 -29.48 -23.86 -23.41
C PRO A 153 -30.93 -24.26 -23.06
N GLU A 154 -31.59 -23.48 -22.20
CA GLU A 154 -33.04 -23.54 -22.08
C GLU A 154 -33.64 -22.78 -23.26
N GLY A 155 -34.30 -23.50 -24.17
CA GLY A 155 -35.03 -22.86 -25.26
C GLY A 155 -35.32 -23.74 -26.47
N MET A 156 -35.80 -24.96 -26.27
CA MET A 156 -36.54 -25.67 -27.31
C MET A 156 -37.69 -26.42 -26.65
N GLN A 157 -38.89 -25.83 -26.71
CA GLN A 157 -40.15 -26.54 -26.52
C GLN A 157 -40.98 -26.41 -27.80
N PRO A 158 -41.74 -27.47 -28.15
CA PRO A 158 -42.42 -27.65 -29.43
C PRO A 158 -43.64 -26.74 -29.64
#